data_AF-A0A6I6FGE4-F1
#
_entry.id   AF-A0A6I6FGE4-F1
#
_cell.length_a   1.000
_cell.length_b   1.000
_cell.length_c   1.000
_cell.angle_alpha   90.00
_cell.angle_beta   90.00
_cell.angle_gamma   90.00
#
_symmetry.space_group_name_H-M   'P 1'
#
loop_
_entity.id
_entity.type
_entity.pdbx_description
1 polymer ?
#
loop_
_entity_poly.entity_id
_entity_poly.type
_entity_poly.pdbx_seq_one_letter_code
_entity_poly.pdbx_strand_id
1 'polypeptide(L)' 'MFEAAAVYVAARAEDDQELVDEAEGWVSPEALSFGVSELACRAVIALARERGEPPQTVARRLLGLPVA' A
#
# COMPACT_ATOMS: atom_id res chain seq x y z
N MET A 1 12.96 4.51 -4.63
CA MET A 1 12.17 3.32 -4.25
C MET A 1 10.91 3.70 -3.46
N PHE A 2 11.00 4.24 -2.24
CA PHE A 2 9.79 4.62 -1.49
C PHE A 2 8.93 5.68 -2.19
N GLU A 3 9.56 6.63 -2.88
CA GLU A 3 8.84 7.61 -3.71
C GLU A 3 8.07 6.93 -4.85
N ALA A 4 8.74 6.06 -5.62
CA ALA A 4 8.09 5.26 -6.66
C ALA A 4 6.91 4.43 -6.10
N ALA A 5 7.06 3.80 -4.93
CA ALA A 5 5.97 3.06 -4.29
C ALA A 5 4.82 3.97 -3.83
N ALA A 6 5.11 5.17 -3.32
CA ALA A 6 4.10 6.12 -2.91
C ALA A 6 3.29 6.63 -4.12
N VAL A 7 3.98 7.02 -5.20
CA VAL A 7 3.34 7.45 -6.45
C VAL A 7 2.54 6.30 -7.06
N TYR A 8 3.13 5.11 -7.17
CA TYR A 8 2.46 3.92 -7.69
C TYR A 8 1.16 3.60 -6.95
N VAL A 9 1.19 3.52 -5.61
CA VAL A 9 -0.01 3.17 -4.83
C VAL A 9 -1.06 4.28 -4.89
N ALA A 10 -0.67 5.55 -4.88
CA ALA A 10 -1.60 6.67 -5.04
C ALA A 10 -2.27 6.65 -6.42
N ALA A 11 -1.48 6.52 -7.49
CA ALA A 11 -1.98 6.42 -8.86
C ALA A 11 -2.93 5.23 -9.06
N ARG A 12 -2.61 4.06 -8.48
CA ARG A 12 -3.50 2.89 -8.47
C ARG A 12 -4.82 3.15 -7.72
N ALA A 13 -4.80 3.96 -6.66
CA ALA A 13 -6.01 4.30 -5.90
C ALA A 13 -6.89 5.35 -6.61
N GLU A 14 -6.28 6.13 -7.51
CA GLU A 14 -6.94 7.16 -8.33
C GLU A 14 -7.29 6.68 -9.75
N ASP A 15 -7.03 5.40 -10.06
CA ASP A 15 -7.17 4.80 -11.39
C ASP A 15 -6.38 5.54 -12.50
N ASP A 16 -5.25 6.19 -12.14
CA ASP A 16 -4.36 6.89 -13.07
C ASP A 16 -3.31 5.93 -13.65
N GLN A 17 -3.63 5.33 -14.80
CA GLN A 17 -2.76 4.34 -15.44
C GLN A 17 -1.46 4.97 -16.00
N GLU A 18 -1.48 6.25 -16.38
CA GLU A 18 -0.29 6.92 -16.93
C GLU A 18 0.77 7.09 -15.83
N LEU A 19 0.36 7.56 -14.64
CA LEU A 19 1.24 7.66 -13.49
C LEU A 19 1.70 6.30 -12.95
N VAL A 20 0.88 5.26 -13.08
CA VAL A 20 1.27 3.88 -12.76
C VAL A 20 2.45 3.44 -13.63
N ASP A 21 2.32 3.58 -14.95
CA ASP A 21 3.35 3.17 -15.91
C ASP A 21 4.64 3.98 -15.71
N GLU A 22 4.52 5.27 -15.40
CA GLU A 22 5.66 6.12 -15.06
C GLU A 22 6.39 5.61 -13.82
N ALA A 23 5.67 5.38 -12.71
CA ALA A 23 6.26 4.96 -11.45
C ALA A 23 6.91 3.57 -11.52
N GLU A 24 6.34 2.64 -12.31
CA GLU A 24 6.93 1.33 -12.57
C GLU A 24 8.30 1.42 -13.24
N GLY A 25 8.54 2.47 -14.04
CA GLY A 25 9.82 2.70 -14.74
C GLY A 25 10.93 3.27 -13.84
N TRP A 26 10.63 3.76 -12.64
CA TRP A 26 11.61 4.46 -11.80
C TRP A 26 12.57 3.52 -11.06
N VAL A 27 12.16 2.29 -10.81
CA VAL A 27 12.93 1.30 -10.02
C VAL A 27 12.72 -0.11 -10.57
N SER A 28 13.52 -1.08 -10.13
CA SER A 28 13.27 -2.48 -10.51
C SER A 28 11.94 -2.98 -9.93
N PRO A 29 11.30 -4.00 -10.54
CA PRO A 29 10.08 -4.59 -10.01
C PRO A 29 10.20 -5.09 -8.56
N GLU A 30 11.36 -5.66 -8.19
CA GLU A 30 11.63 -6.14 -6.82
C GLU A 30 11.68 -4.97 -5.83
N ALA A 31 12.29 -3.86 -6.25
CA ALA A 31 12.37 -2.64 -5.46
C ALA A 31 10.98 -2.01 -5.27
N LEU A 32 10.16 -1.98 -6.32
CA LEU A 32 8.79 -1.48 -6.23
C LEU A 32 7.95 -2.34 -5.29
N SER A 33 7.99 -3.67 -5.45
CA SER A 33 7.28 -4.63 -4.61
C SER A 33 7.64 -4.50 -3.13
N PHE A 34 8.93 -4.33 -2.82
CA PHE A 34 9.39 -4.03 -1.46
C PHE A 34 8.78 -2.74 -0.93
N GLY A 35 8.83 -1.66 -1.70
CA GLY A 35 8.28 -0.35 -1.31
C GLY A 35 6.77 -0.39 -1.07
N VAL A 36 6.02 -1.09 -1.91
CA VAL A 36 4.56 -1.28 -1.77
C VAL A 36 4.23 -2.06 -0.49
N SER A 37 4.98 -3.14 -0.23
CA SER A 37 4.80 -3.95 1.00
C SER A 37 5.07 -3.14 2.27
N GLU A 38 6.14 -2.34 2.28
CA GLU A 38 6.46 -1.44 3.39
C GLU A 38 5.39 -0.36 3.60
N LEU A 39 4.89 0.24 2.52
CA LEU A 39 3.81 1.23 2.59
C LEU A 39 2.53 0.63 3.17
N ALA A 40 2.14 -0.57 2.69
CA ALA A 40 0.97 -1.29 3.20
C ALA A 40 1.10 -1.60 4.71
N CYS A 41 2.28 -2.06 5.16
CA CYS A 41 2.55 -2.32 6.57
C CYS A 41 2.39 -1.05 7.43
N ARG A 42 3.00 0.07 7.01
CA ARG A 42 2.91 1.36 7.72
C ARG A 42 1.47 1.88 7.77
N ALA A 43 0.73 1.77 6.68
CA ALA A 43 -0.68 2.18 6.62
C ALA A 43 -1.54 1.36 7.59
N VAL A 44 -1.37 0.03 7.61
CA VAL A 44 -2.10 -0.84 8.55
C VAL A 44 -1.75 -0.51 10.00
N ILE A 45 -0.47 -0.27 10.34
CA ILE A 45 -0.05 0.08 11.70
C ILE A 45 -0.64 1.43 12.13
N ALA A 46 -0.59 2.44 11.26
CA ALA A 46 -1.15 3.75 11.53
C ALA A 46 -2.67 3.64 11.80
N LEU A 47 -3.39 2.98 10.91
CA LEU A 47 -4.83 2.82 11.00
C LEU A 47 -5.27 1.96 12.19
N ALA A 48 -4.50 0.94 12.54
CA ALA A 48 -4.71 0.13 13.74
C ALA A 48 -4.61 0.97 15.03
N ARG A 49 -3.62 1.87 15.10
CA ARG A 49 -3.47 2.80 16.24
C ARG A 49 -4.62 3.80 16.31
N GLU A 50 -5.03 4.37 15.18
CA GLU A 50 -6.16 5.29 15.10
C GLU A 50 -7.48 4.65 15.55
N ARG A 51 -7.69 3.37 15.21
CA ARG A 51 -8.92 2.62 15.54
C ARG A 51 -8.88 1.91 16.90
N GLY A 52 -7.72 1.81 17.54
CA GLY A 52 -7.54 0.98 18.73
C GLY A 52 -7.77 -0.52 18.46
N GLU A 53 -7.54 -0.97 17.23
CA GLU A 53 -7.77 -2.35 16.80
C GLU A 53 -6.44 -3.08 16.52
N PRO A 54 -6.39 -4.42 16.64
CA PRO A 54 -5.22 -5.18 16.19
C PRO A 54 -4.95 -5.01 14.69
N PRO A 55 -3.68 -4.91 14.24
CA PRO A 55 -3.31 -4.80 12.83
C PRO A 55 -3.94 -5.89 11.95
N GLN A 56 -4.04 -7.12 12.45
CA GLN A 56 -4.66 -8.24 11.72
C GLN A 56 -6.14 -7.97 11.42
N THR A 57 -6.89 -7.42 12.38
CA THR A 57 -8.30 -7.06 12.21
C THR A 57 -8.46 -5.99 11.14
N VAL A 58 -7.62 -4.95 11.19
CA VAL A 58 -7.63 -3.87 10.19
C VAL A 58 -7.30 -4.40 8.79
N ALA A 59 -6.23 -5.19 8.65
CA ALA A 59 -5.82 -5.75 7.37
C ALA A 59 -6.92 -6.63 6.75
N ARG A 60 -7.55 -7.50 7.55
CA ARG A 60 -8.66 -8.34 7.08
C ARG A 60 -9.86 -7.50 6.64
N ARG A 61 -10.21 -6.46 7.41
CA ARG A 61 -11.32 -5.55 7.07
C ARG A 61 -11.07 -4.78 5.77
N LEU A 62 -9.85 -4.27 5.55
CA LEU A 62 -9.48 -3.58 4.30
C LEU A 62 -9.63 -4.48 3.06
N LEU A 63 -9.41 -5.79 3.23
CA LEU A 63 -9.55 -6.78 2.16
C LEU A 63 -10.95 -7.42 2.09
N GLY A 64 -11.92 -6.94 2.86
CA GLY A 64 -13.28 -7.50 2.90
C GLY A 64 -13.38 -8.92 3.46
N LEU A 65 -12.37 -9.35 4.23
CA LEU A 65 -12.31 -10.69 4.83
C LEU A 65 -13.02 -10.71 6.20
N PRO A 66 -13.62 -11.85 6.61
CA PRO A 66 -14.25 -11.96 7.94
C PRO A 66 -13.25 -11.73 9.06
N VAL A 67 -13.56 -10.91 10.05
CA VAL A 67 -12.76 -10.79 11.27
C VAL A 67 -13.17 -11.94 12.19
N ALA A 68 -12.20 -12.74 12.65
CA ALA A 68 -12.44 -13.84 13.59
C ALA A 68 -12.38 -13.33 15.04
#